data_AF-A0A2V8ZT12-F1
#
_entry.id   AF-A0A2V8ZT12-F1
#
_cell.length_a   1.000
_cell.length_b   1.000
_cell.length_c   1.000
_cell.angle_alpha   90.00
_cell.angle_beta   90.00
_cell.angle_gamma   90.00
#
_symmetry.space_group_name_H-M   'P 1'
#
loop_
_entity.id
_entity.type
_entity.pdbx_description
1 polymer ?
#
loop_
_entity_poly.entity_id
_entity_poly.type
_entity_poly.pdbx_seq_one_letter_code
_entity_poly.pdbx_strand_id
1 'polypeptide(L)'
;MSLGPGGSASGAFLQPAASDPRVPVILRMRRGAGWFLTIAILSGINSLLEIFGAKIRFIFGLGITQLVDAIGHGGGQNGMFVPVAVDGIFIVMLILCSKWAKAGSPGAFLGGMIAYALDGVLLLLFSMWLDAAVHAYALYMIWQGYAAARELVQMQQAAQPGLSQPTLP
;
A
#
# COMPACT_ATOMS: atom_id res chain seq x y z
N MET A 1 -6.80 55.48 -51.31
CA MET A 1 -7.07 54.04 -51.14
C MET A 1 -5.84 53.43 -50.49
N SER A 2 -5.93 53.10 -49.19
CA SER A 2 -4.82 52.58 -48.37
C SER A 2 -5.24 51.23 -47.81
N LEU A 3 -4.65 50.15 -48.32
CA LEU A 3 -4.85 48.80 -47.80
C LEU A 3 -3.89 48.61 -46.61
N GLY A 4 -4.45 48.57 -45.40
CA GLY A 4 -3.71 48.21 -44.19
C GLY A 4 -3.40 46.70 -44.17
N PRO A 5 -2.20 46.27 -43.76
CA PRO A 5 -1.87 44.85 -43.71
C PRO A 5 -2.64 44.16 -42.59
N GLY A 6 -3.19 42.99 -42.92
CA GLY A 6 -4.00 42.17 -42.03
C GLY A 6 -3.33 41.92 -40.69
N GLY A 7 -4.08 42.21 -39.62
CA GLY A 7 -3.80 41.68 -38.30
C GLY A 7 -3.89 40.16 -38.36
N SER A 8 -2.73 39.50 -38.41
CA SER A 8 -2.60 38.08 -38.13
C SER A 8 -3.10 37.86 -36.71
N ALA A 9 -4.31 37.30 -36.62
CA ALA A 9 -4.84 36.72 -35.41
C ALA A 9 -3.78 35.76 -34.86
N SER A 10 -3.08 36.19 -33.82
CA SER A 10 -2.19 35.33 -33.06
C SER A 10 -3.07 34.23 -32.50
N GLY A 11 -2.96 33.06 -33.11
CA GLY A 11 -3.57 31.84 -32.60
C GLY A 11 -3.12 31.68 -31.16
N ALA A 12 -4.01 32.04 -30.24
CA ALA A 12 -3.97 31.55 -28.89
C ALA A 12 -4.17 30.03 -29.02
N PHE A 13 -3.07 29.33 -29.27
CA PHE A 13 -2.97 27.91 -28.96
C PHE A 13 -3.42 27.84 -27.50
N LEU A 14 -4.60 27.27 -27.29
CA LEU A 14 -5.05 26.83 -25.99
C LEU A 14 -3.90 26.00 -25.42
N GLN A 15 -3.09 26.61 -24.55
CA GLN A 15 -2.10 25.88 -23.78
C GLN A 15 -2.91 24.80 -23.08
N PRO A 16 -2.62 23.50 -23.32
CA PRO A 16 -3.28 22.44 -22.58
C PRO A 16 -3.13 22.80 -21.11
N ALA A 17 -4.24 22.96 -20.39
CA ALA A 17 -4.24 23.35 -18.99
C ALA A 17 -3.13 22.57 -18.28
N ALA A 18 -2.11 23.27 -17.78
CA ALA A 18 -0.92 22.65 -17.22
C ALA A 18 -1.38 21.60 -16.21
N SER A 19 -1.13 20.33 -16.50
CA SER A 19 -1.55 19.24 -15.64
C SER A 19 -0.86 19.44 -14.29
N ASP A 20 -1.63 19.45 -13.20
CA ASP A 20 -1.07 19.63 -11.86
C ASP A 20 0.04 18.59 -11.65
N PRO A 21 1.30 19.02 -11.40
CA PRO A 21 2.46 18.12 -11.30
C PRO A 21 2.31 17.09 -10.17
N ARG A 22 1.37 17.28 -9.25
CA ARG A 22 1.06 16.34 -8.16
C ARG A 22 0.25 15.13 -8.60
N VAL A 23 -0.52 15.23 -9.69
CA VAL A 23 -1.38 14.15 -10.21
C VAL A 23 -0.63 12.82 -10.40
N PRO A 24 0.51 12.77 -11.11
CA PRO A 24 1.26 11.51 -11.28
C PRO A 24 1.73 10.93 -9.95
N VAL A 25 2.12 11.78 -8.98
CA VAL A 25 2.59 11.36 -7.67
C VAL A 25 1.44 10.79 -6.82
N ILE A 26 0.26 11.42 -6.84
CA ILE A 26 -0.97 10.91 -6.20
C ILE A 26 -1.35 9.54 -6.76
N LEU A 27 -1.26 9.35 -8.08
CA LEU A 27 -1.56 8.07 -8.71
C LEU A 27 -0.56 6.97 -8.32
N ARG A 28 0.73 7.31 -8.15
CA ARG A 28 1.74 6.36 -7.67
C ARG A 28 1.50 5.98 -6.21
N MET A 29 1.20 6.95 -5.36
CA MET A 29 0.81 6.73 -3.96
C MET A 29 -0.39 5.80 -3.87
N ARG A 30 -1.47 6.09 -4.60
CA ARG A 30 -2.70 5.28 -4.60
C ARG A 30 -2.47 3.86 -5.10
N ARG A 31 -1.61 3.68 -6.11
CA ARG A 31 -1.21 2.34 -6.60
C ARG A 31 -0.51 1.54 -5.51
N GLY A 32 0.47 2.11 -4.82
CA GLY A 32 1.14 1.45 -3.69
C GLY A 32 0.20 1.17 -2.52
N ALA A 33 -0.69 2.11 -2.17
CA ALA A 33 -1.71 1.90 -1.13
C ALA A 33 -2.74 0.81 -1.51
N GLY A 34 -2.95 0.58 -2.81
CA GLY A 34 -3.79 -0.49 -3.35
C GLY A 34 -3.25 -1.88 -3.03
N TRP A 35 -1.93 -2.04 -2.94
CA TRP A 35 -1.30 -3.32 -2.63
C TRP A 35 -1.71 -3.87 -1.27
N PHE A 36 -1.87 -3.02 -0.26
CA PHE A 36 -2.42 -3.46 1.04
C PHE A 36 -3.79 -4.14 0.90
N LEU A 37 -4.67 -3.60 0.06
CA LEU A 37 -5.98 -4.19 -0.20
C LEU A 37 -5.87 -5.48 -1.02
N THR A 38 -4.97 -5.51 -2.02
CA THR A 38 -4.70 -6.72 -2.79
C THR A 38 -4.23 -7.86 -1.88
N ILE A 39 -3.29 -7.60 -0.97
CA ILE A 39 -2.82 -8.58 0.01
C ILE A 39 -3.99 -9.04 0.89
N ALA A 40 -4.79 -8.11 1.41
CA ALA A 40 -5.94 -8.44 2.26
C ALA A 40 -6.96 -9.35 1.55
N ILE A 41 -7.25 -9.08 0.27
CA ILE A 41 -8.16 -9.91 -0.53
C ILE A 41 -7.56 -11.30 -0.77
N LEU A 42 -6.28 -11.38 -1.14
CA LEU A 42 -5.61 -12.65 -1.38
C LEU A 42 -5.52 -13.50 -0.11
N SER A 43 -5.24 -12.89 1.04
CA SER A 43 -5.27 -13.56 2.36
C SER A 43 -6.67 -14.06 2.70
N GLY A 44 -7.69 -13.23 2.50
CA GLY A 44 -9.09 -13.61 2.77
C GLY A 44 -9.59 -14.77 1.90
N ILE A 45 -9.16 -14.83 0.63
CA ILE A 45 -9.44 -15.99 -0.24
C ILE A 45 -8.78 -17.26 0.32
N ASN A 46 -7.54 -17.17 0.80
CA ASN A 46 -6.85 -18.32 1.38
C ASN A 46 -7.54 -18.86 2.62
N SER A 47 -7.91 -17.97 3.54
CA SER A 47 -8.64 -18.36 4.76
C SER A 47 -10.01 -18.93 4.46
N LEU A 48 -10.70 -18.40 3.43
CA LEU A 48 -11.98 -18.95 3.00
C LEU A 48 -11.82 -20.38 2.44
N LEU A 49 -10.79 -20.62 1.62
CA LEU A 49 -10.49 -21.96 1.09
C LEU A 49 -10.15 -22.96 2.21
N GLU A 50 -9.41 -22.52 3.23
CA GLU A 50 -9.10 -23.32 4.40
C GLU A 50 -10.35 -23.73 5.18
N ILE A 51 -11.29 -22.79 5.38
CA ILE A 51 -12.60 -23.05 6.01
C ILE A 51 -13.41 -24.09 5.20
N PHE A 52 -13.34 -24.05 3.87
CA PHE A 52 -14.00 -25.04 3.00
C PHE A 52 -13.29 -26.41 2.95
N GLY A 53 -12.21 -26.61 3.72
CA GLY A 53 -11.48 -27.88 3.79
C GLY A 53 -10.61 -28.16 2.57
N ALA A 54 -10.39 -27.18 1.71
CA ALA A 54 -9.41 -27.31 0.63
C ALA A 54 -8.01 -27.29 1.26
N LYS A 55 -7.35 -28.46 1.34
CA LYS A 55 -5.95 -28.60 1.81
C LYS A 55 -4.92 -28.01 0.82
N ILE A 56 -5.29 -26.99 0.06
CA ILE A 56 -4.39 -26.31 -0.87
C ILE A 56 -3.81 -25.13 -0.10
N ARG A 57 -2.58 -25.29 0.41
CA ARG A 57 -1.79 -24.17 0.94
C ARG A 57 -1.42 -23.26 -0.22
N PHE A 58 -2.16 -22.18 -0.40
CA PHE A 58 -1.90 -21.21 -1.47
C PHE A 58 -0.72 -20.30 -1.10
N ILE A 59 0.05 -19.90 -2.11
CA ILE A 59 1.33 -19.16 -2.07
C ILE A 59 1.26 -17.73 -1.45
N PHE A 60 0.10 -17.38 -0.91
CA PHE A 60 -0.19 -16.08 -0.31
C PHE A 60 -0.58 -16.23 1.17
N GLY A 61 -0.19 -17.33 1.81
CA GLY A 61 -0.44 -17.53 3.24
C GLY A 61 0.39 -16.53 4.07
N LEU A 62 -0.18 -16.04 5.17
CA LEU A 62 0.55 -15.22 6.13
C LEU A 62 1.54 -16.08 6.92
N GLY A 63 2.74 -15.55 7.14
CA GLY A 63 3.76 -16.20 7.96
C GLY A 63 3.30 -16.42 9.40
N ILE A 64 2.48 -15.52 9.93
CA ILE A 64 1.94 -15.60 11.28
C ILE A 64 0.99 -16.78 11.47
N THR A 65 0.24 -17.18 10.43
CA THR A 65 -0.66 -18.34 10.48
C THR A 65 0.14 -19.62 10.66
N GLN A 66 1.28 -19.75 9.97
CA GLN A 66 2.19 -20.89 10.14
C GLN A 66 2.84 -20.94 11.51
N LEU A 67 3.17 -19.78 12.10
CA LEU A 67 3.68 -19.72 13.46
C LEU A 67 2.62 -20.18 14.47
N VAL A 68 1.37 -19.75 14.30
CA VAL A 68 0.24 -20.16 15.14
C VAL A 68 -0.05 -21.65 14.98
N ASP A 69 -0.02 -22.20 13.77
CA ASP A 69 -0.18 -23.63 13.52
C ASP A 69 0.92 -24.45 14.18
N ALA A 70 2.19 -24.03 14.02
CA ALA A 70 3.34 -24.71 14.60
C ALA A 70 3.27 -24.78 16.13
N ILE A 71 2.75 -23.73 16.78
CA ILE A 71 2.54 -23.69 18.24
C ILE A 71 1.26 -24.43 18.63
N GLY A 72 0.20 -24.32 17.82
CA GLY A 72 -1.15 -24.84 18.07
C GLY A 72 -1.29 -26.35 17.89
N HIS A 73 -0.42 -26.99 17.12
CA HIS A 73 -0.40 -28.46 16.98
C HIS A 73 -0.12 -29.22 18.30
N GLY A 74 0.27 -28.54 19.38
CA GLY A 74 0.31 -29.13 20.73
C GLY A 74 -1.04 -29.16 21.47
N GLY A 75 -2.10 -28.52 20.95
CA GLY A 75 -3.29 -28.12 21.71
C GLY A 75 -4.65 -28.52 21.10
N GLY A 76 -4.82 -29.75 20.59
CA GLY A 76 -6.14 -30.34 20.32
C GLY A 76 -7.09 -29.55 19.38
N GLN A 77 -8.40 -29.84 19.49
CA GLN A 77 -9.49 -29.43 18.57
C GLN A 77 -9.70 -27.91 18.38
N ASN A 78 -9.02 -27.08 19.19
CA ASN A 78 -9.04 -25.61 19.09
C ASN A 78 -8.03 -25.06 18.06
N GLY A 79 -7.18 -25.92 17.48
CA GLY A 79 -6.09 -25.52 16.59
C GLY A 79 -6.50 -24.78 15.31
N MET A 80 -7.76 -24.90 14.86
CA MET A 80 -8.25 -24.24 13.63
C MET A 80 -8.79 -22.82 13.85
N PHE A 81 -9.32 -22.50 15.04
CA PHE A 81 -9.96 -21.19 15.27
C PHE A 81 -8.94 -20.06 15.48
N VAL A 82 -7.80 -20.37 16.10
CA VAL A 82 -6.74 -19.40 16.39
C VAL A 82 -6.09 -18.84 15.10
N PRO A 83 -5.63 -19.65 14.13
CA PRO A 83 -5.02 -19.15 12.90
C PRO A 83 -5.98 -18.29 12.08
N VAL A 84 -7.26 -18.69 11.95
CA VAL A 84 -8.30 -17.93 11.25
C VAL A 84 -8.56 -16.58 11.91
N ALA A 85 -8.61 -16.51 13.25
CA ALA A 85 -8.81 -15.26 13.96
C ALA A 85 -7.63 -14.29 13.78
N VAL A 86 -6.40 -14.80 13.85
CA VAL A 86 -5.17 -14.00 13.68
C VAL A 86 -5.06 -13.47 12.25
N ASP A 87 -5.33 -14.30 11.25
CA ASP A 87 -5.38 -13.86 9.84
C ASP A 87 -6.47 -12.80 9.62
N GLY A 88 -7.66 -12.99 10.20
CA GLY A 88 -8.74 -12.00 10.15
C GLY A 88 -8.34 -10.64 10.73
N ILE A 89 -7.63 -10.61 11.86
CA ILE A 89 -7.11 -9.38 12.45
C ILE A 89 -6.10 -8.71 11.51
N PHE A 90 -5.21 -9.50 10.91
CA PHE A 90 -4.20 -8.99 9.98
C PHE A 90 -4.84 -8.40 8.71
N ILE A 91 -5.85 -9.07 8.15
CA ILE A 91 -6.65 -8.57 7.02
C ILE A 91 -7.29 -7.22 7.36
N VAL A 92 -7.94 -7.10 8.52
CA VAL A 92 -8.57 -5.85 8.96
C VAL A 92 -7.51 -4.74 9.09
N MET A 93 -6.36 -5.05 9.69
CA MET A 93 -5.24 -4.11 9.80
C MET A 93 -4.79 -3.62 8.42
N LEU A 94 -4.59 -4.52 7.45
CA LEU A 94 -4.18 -4.16 6.08
C LEU A 94 -5.24 -3.28 5.38
N ILE A 95 -6.53 -3.55 5.57
CA ILE A 95 -7.61 -2.72 5.02
C ILE A 95 -7.56 -1.31 5.61
N LEU A 96 -7.37 -1.18 6.93
CA LEU A 96 -7.24 0.11 7.61
C LEU A 96 -5.99 0.87 7.11
N CYS A 97 -4.85 0.18 7.00
CA CYS A 97 -3.64 0.73 6.40
C CYS A 97 -3.89 1.22 4.97
N SER A 98 -4.59 0.46 4.12
CA SER A 98 -4.93 0.90 2.76
C SER A 98 -5.77 2.16 2.74
N LYS A 99 -6.79 2.26 3.60
CA LYS A 99 -7.67 3.44 3.70
C LYS A 99 -6.89 4.69 4.10
N TRP A 100 -6.05 4.59 5.14
CA TRP A 100 -5.25 5.74 5.61
C TRP A 100 -4.07 6.07 4.70
N ALA A 101 -3.47 5.08 4.06
CA ALA A 101 -2.44 5.27 3.03
C ALA A 101 -3.01 6.00 1.79
N LYS A 102 -4.24 5.67 1.36
CA LYS A 102 -4.94 6.40 0.29
C LYS A 102 -5.29 7.83 0.66
N ALA A 103 -5.47 8.12 1.95
CA ALA A 103 -5.64 9.46 2.48
C ALA A 103 -4.32 10.28 2.54
N GLY A 104 -3.19 9.68 2.19
CA GLY A 104 -1.89 10.35 2.15
C GLY A 104 -1.13 10.32 3.47
N SER A 105 -1.49 9.47 4.44
CA SER A 105 -0.75 9.32 5.69
C SER A 105 0.51 8.47 5.49
N PRO A 106 1.73 9.04 5.58
CA PRO A 106 2.97 8.26 5.48
C PRO A 106 3.16 7.34 6.70
N GLY A 107 2.56 7.66 7.85
CA GLY A 107 2.59 6.81 9.04
C GLY A 107 1.84 5.49 8.85
N ALA A 108 0.71 5.52 8.14
CA ALA A 108 -0.06 4.31 7.82
C ALA A 108 0.70 3.36 6.88
N PHE A 109 1.43 3.93 5.92
CA PHE A 109 2.35 3.16 5.08
C PHE A 109 3.46 2.51 5.91
N LEU A 110 4.13 3.28 6.78
CA LEU A 110 5.25 2.77 7.57
C LEU A 110 4.81 1.66 8.53
N GLY A 111 3.70 1.84 9.25
CA GLY A 111 3.16 0.82 10.13
C GLY A 111 2.80 -0.47 9.38
N GLY A 112 2.09 -0.34 8.26
CA GLY A 112 1.74 -1.49 7.42
C GLY A 112 2.95 -2.20 6.81
N MET A 113 3.95 -1.45 6.35
CA MET A 113 5.20 -2.03 5.83
C MET A 113 5.97 -2.80 6.90
N ILE A 114 6.08 -2.27 8.12
CA ILE A 114 6.78 -2.96 9.21
C ILE A 114 6.06 -4.27 9.55
N ALA A 115 4.75 -4.22 9.77
CA ALA A 115 3.98 -5.42 10.08
C ALA A 115 4.06 -6.48 8.96
N TYR A 116 3.98 -6.05 7.71
CA TYR A 116 4.06 -6.94 6.55
C TYR A 116 5.47 -7.49 6.31
N ALA A 117 6.52 -6.70 6.57
CA ALA A 117 7.90 -7.16 6.48
C ALA A 117 8.23 -8.20 7.57
N LEU A 118 7.75 -8.00 8.80
CA LEU A 118 7.89 -8.97 9.88
C LEU A 118 7.23 -10.30 9.51
N ASP A 119 6.04 -10.26 8.91
CA ASP A 119 5.37 -11.46 8.41
C ASP A 119 6.18 -12.17 7.31
N GLY A 120 6.74 -11.40 6.37
CA GLY A 120 7.66 -11.92 5.35
C GLY A 120 8.92 -12.59 5.93
N VAL A 121 9.46 -12.08 7.05
CA VAL A 121 10.59 -12.71 7.75
C VAL A 121 10.17 -14.04 8.38
N LEU A 122 8.96 -14.15 8.93
CA LEU A 122 8.45 -15.43 9.43
C LEU A 122 8.41 -16.48 8.31
N LEU A 123 7.97 -16.09 7.11
CA LEU A 123 7.97 -17.01 5.95
C LEU A 123 9.36 -17.52 5.59
N LEU A 124 10.40 -16.69 5.70
CA LEU A 124 11.79 -17.11 5.51
C LEU A 124 12.23 -18.12 6.57
N LEU A 125 11.83 -17.94 7.83
CA LEU A 125 12.11 -18.90 8.91
C LEU A 125 11.47 -20.26 8.64
N PHE A 126 10.28 -20.28 8.04
CA PHE A 126 9.59 -21.50 7.61
C PHE A 126 10.06 -22.02 6.24
N SER A 127 11.13 -21.45 5.66
CA SER A 127 11.69 -21.84 4.35
C SER A 127 10.69 -21.76 3.18
N MET A 128 9.68 -20.88 3.28
CA MET A 128 8.68 -20.65 2.23
C MET A 128 9.19 -19.58 1.25
N TRP A 129 10.16 -19.98 0.43
CA TRP A 129 10.88 -19.07 -0.47
C TRP A 129 9.98 -18.36 -1.48
N LEU A 130 8.95 -19.04 -1.99
CA LEU A 130 8.05 -18.49 -3.00
C LEU A 130 7.12 -17.43 -2.38
N ASP A 131 6.49 -17.74 -1.25
CA ASP A 131 5.66 -16.81 -0.49
C ASP A 131 6.46 -15.59 -0.03
N ALA A 132 7.70 -15.80 0.43
CA ALA A 132 8.59 -14.72 0.82
C ALA A 132 8.99 -13.82 -0.36
N ALA A 133 9.21 -14.38 -1.55
CA ALA A 133 9.51 -13.60 -2.75
C ALA A 133 8.31 -12.72 -3.17
N VAL A 134 7.10 -13.26 -3.09
CA VAL A 134 5.87 -12.52 -3.35
C VAL A 134 5.65 -11.42 -2.31
N HIS A 135 5.93 -11.69 -1.03
CA HIS A 135 5.92 -10.69 0.04
C HIS A 135 6.92 -9.56 -0.22
N ALA A 136 8.15 -9.90 -0.61
CA ALA A 136 9.17 -8.91 -0.95
C ALA A 136 8.74 -8.04 -2.15
N TYR A 137 8.12 -8.65 -3.18
CA TYR A 137 7.59 -7.91 -4.32
C TYR A 137 6.45 -6.97 -3.93
N ALA A 138 5.49 -7.45 -3.15
CA ALA A 138 4.39 -6.62 -2.67
C ALA A 138 4.89 -5.48 -1.76
N LEU A 139 5.88 -5.76 -0.90
CA LEU A 139 6.53 -4.75 -0.05
C LEU A 139 7.25 -3.70 -0.89
N TYR A 140 7.94 -4.09 -1.96
CA TYR A 140 8.55 -3.16 -2.90
C TYR A 140 7.50 -2.26 -3.58
N MET A 141 6.36 -2.81 -3.97
CA MET A 141 5.29 -2.00 -4.56
C MET A 141 4.65 -1.02 -3.56
N ILE A 142 4.51 -1.42 -2.30
CA ILE A 142 4.08 -0.54 -1.21
C ILE A 142 5.12 0.57 -0.96
N TRP A 143 6.41 0.22 -0.95
CA TRP A 143 7.52 1.18 -0.81
C TRP A 143 7.47 2.27 -1.87
N GLN A 144 7.16 1.92 -3.12
CA GLN A 144 6.99 2.90 -4.19
C GLN A 144 5.83 3.87 -3.93
N GLY A 145 4.76 3.41 -3.27
CA GLY A 145 3.67 4.27 -2.81
C GLY A 145 4.06 5.17 -1.63
N TYR A 146 4.82 4.63 -0.68
CA TYR A 146 5.36 5.38 0.45
C TYR A 146 6.30 6.51 0.02
N ALA A 147 7.22 6.23 -0.92
CA ALA A 147 8.10 7.23 -1.50
C ALA A 147 7.30 8.38 -2.14
N ALA A 148 6.26 8.04 -2.91
CA ALA A 148 5.35 9.03 -3.49
C ALA A 148 4.56 9.82 -2.43
N ALA A 149 4.13 9.18 -1.33
CA ALA A 149 3.47 9.87 -0.23
C ALA A 149 4.39 10.92 0.42
N ARG A 150 5.67 10.59 0.62
CA ARG A 150 6.67 11.54 1.15
C ARG A 150 6.92 12.70 0.19
N GLU A 151 7.04 12.39 -1.10
CA GLU A 151 7.19 13.40 -2.15
C GLU A 151 6.00 14.38 -2.17
N LEU A 152 4.76 13.89 -2.03
CA LEU A 152 3.58 14.75 -1.93
C LEU A 152 3.61 15.68 -0.73
N VAL A 153 3.99 15.18 0.44
CA VAL A 153 4.11 16.01 1.65
C VAL A 153 5.14 17.13 1.45
N GLN A 154 6.29 16.82 0.82
CA GLN A 154 7.31 17.82 0.50
C GLN A 154 6.79 18.86 -0.52
N MET A 155 6.08 18.43 -1.56
CA MET A 155 5.47 19.33 -2.55
C MET A 155 4.39 20.24 -1.94
N GLN A 156 3.65 19.75 -0.93
CA GLN A 156 2.66 20.55 -0.21
C GLN A 156 3.33 21.59 0.69
N GLN A 157 4.40 21.21 1.39
CA GLN A 157 5.18 22.13 2.24
C GLN A 157 5.86 23.23 1.42
N ALA A 158 6.47 22.88 0.28
CA ALA A 158 7.10 23.86 -0.62
C ALA A 158 6.09 24.85 -1.22
N ALA A 159 4.84 24.44 -1.40
CA ALA A 159 3.76 25.29 -1.91
C ALA A 159 3.08 26.15 -0.84
N GLN A 160 3.43 26.01 0.45
CA GLN A 160 2.94 26.85 1.55
C GLN A 160 4.11 27.56 2.23
N PRO A 161 4.64 28.66 1.66
CA PRO A 161 5.82 29.36 2.19
C PRO A 161 5.58 30.05 3.56
N GLY A 162 4.33 30.17 4.02
CA GLY A 162 3.94 31.04 5.13
C GLY A 162 3.81 30.42 6.53
N LEU A 163 3.92 29.10 6.69
CA LEU A 163 3.81 28.44 8.00
C LEU A 163 5.16 27.99 8.60
N SER A 164 6.26 28.25 7.87
CA SER A 164 7.61 27.81 8.26
C SER A 164 8.46 28.91 8.88
N GLN A 165 7.94 30.14 9.04
CA GLN A 165 8.65 31.16 9.82
C GLN A 165 8.24 31.00 11.29
N PRO A 166 9.17 30.59 12.18
CA PRO A 166 8.95 30.82 13.59
C PRO A 166 8.92 32.33 13.76
N THR A 167 7.81 32.89 14.22
CA THR A 167 7.79 34.24 14.78
C THR A 167 8.65 34.16 16.03
N LEU A 168 9.95 34.42 15.89
CA LEU A 168 10.85 34.56 17.02
C LEU A 168 10.44 35.84 17.78
N PRO A 169 10.19 35.78 19.10
CA PRO A 169 9.96 36.95 19.92
C PRO A 169 11.22 37.82 20.06
#